data_AF-A0A948G8T7-F1
#
_entry.id   AF-A0A948G8T7-F1
#
_cell.length_a   1.000
_cell.length_b   1.000
_cell.length_c   1.000
_cell.angle_alpha   90.00
_cell.angle_beta   90.00
_cell.angle_gamma   90.00
#
_symmetry.space_group_name_H-M   'P 1'
#
loop_
_entity.id
_entity.type
_entity.pdbx_description
1 polymer ?
#
loop_
_entity_poly.entity_id
_entity_poly.type
_entity_poly.pdbx_seq_one_letter_code
_entity_poly.pdbx_strand_id
1 'polypeptide(L)'
;MKKVAFDLPGYGGINEGATGLGSDIAGQTPAVIINKLVPYVFVIAGLILLGLIISGGFELMTSAGNPETMKKGQGKIASGIVGFLIIFLAYWIAQALGIMLGFNLLSG
;
A
#
# COMPACT_ATOMS: atom_id res chain seq x y z
N MET A 1 -12.77 -7.60 -47.97
CA MET A 1 -13.01 -6.16 -47.74
C MET A 1 -12.66 -5.87 -46.29
N LYS A 2 -11.55 -5.16 -46.07
CA LYS A 2 -10.96 -4.85 -44.76
C LYS A 2 -11.95 -3.97 -43.99
N LYS A 3 -12.40 -4.40 -42.81
CA LYS A 3 -13.21 -3.54 -41.94
C LYS A 3 -12.35 -2.33 -41.58
N VAL A 4 -12.75 -1.20 -42.13
CA VAL A 4 -12.21 0.13 -41.85
C VAL A 4 -12.62 0.50 -40.42
N ALA A 5 -11.82 0.04 -39.46
CA ALA A 5 -11.80 0.67 -38.15
C ALA A 5 -11.31 2.11 -38.36
N PHE A 6 -12.16 3.06 -38.00
CA PHE A 6 -11.86 4.47 -37.98
C PHE A 6 -10.81 4.71 -36.88
N ASP A 7 -9.54 4.63 -37.26
CA ASP A 7 -8.41 4.98 -36.42
C ASP A 7 -8.25 6.51 -36.49
N LEU A 8 -8.61 7.18 -35.38
CA LEU A 8 -8.51 8.62 -35.26
C LEU A 8 -7.05 8.99 -34.92
N PRO A 9 -6.32 9.67 -35.82
CA PRO A 9 -4.98 10.14 -35.49
C PRO A 9 -5.07 11.18 -34.37
N GLY A 10 -4.46 10.86 -33.22
CA GLY A 10 -4.35 11.76 -32.07
C GLY A 10 -5.21 11.40 -30.86
N TYR A 11 -6.03 10.35 -30.92
CA TYR A 11 -6.64 9.76 -29.72
C TYR A 11 -6.18 8.31 -29.63
N GLY A 12 -5.22 8.03 -28.75
CA GLY A 12 -4.81 6.65 -28.45
C GLY A 12 -6.05 5.84 -28.09
N GLY A 13 -6.24 4.71 -28.77
CA GLY A 13 -7.38 3.84 -28.53
C GLY A 13 -7.56 3.55 -27.04
N ILE A 14 -8.81 3.56 -26.59
CA ILE A 14 -9.14 2.98 -25.29
C ILE A 14 -8.83 1.49 -25.37
N ASN A 15 -7.65 1.10 -24.89
CA ASN A 15 -7.28 -0.29 -24.73
C ASN A 15 -8.27 -0.91 -23.74
N GLU A 16 -9.19 -1.72 -24.26
CA GLU A 16 -9.98 -2.67 -23.49
C GLU A 16 -9.03 -3.62 -22.75
N GLY A 17 -8.73 -3.26 -21.52
CA GLY A 17 -7.81 -4.00 -20.66
C GLY A 17 -8.10 -3.75 -19.18
N ALA A 18 -9.37 -3.62 -18.80
CA ALA A 18 -9.75 -3.60 -17.40
C ALA A 18 -9.80 -5.04 -16.84
N THR A 19 -8.66 -5.73 -16.64
CA THR A 19 -8.69 -6.98 -15.84
C THR A 19 -7.35 -7.30 -15.15
N GLY A 20 -7.17 -6.77 -13.95
CA GLY A 20 -6.43 -7.46 -12.89
C GLY A 20 -4.92 -7.23 -12.80
N LEU A 21 -4.40 -7.54 -11.60
CA LEU A 21 -3.00 -7.54 -11.14
C LEU A 21 -2.02 -8.37 -11.98
N GLY A 22 -2.40 -8.84 -13.18
CA GLY A 22 -1.62 -9.73 -14.03
C GLY A 22 -1.28 -9.17 -15.42
N SER A 23 -2.06 -8.21 -15.95
CA SER A 23 -1.89 -7.73 -17.33
C SER A 23 -0.88 -6.58 -17.45
N ASP A 24 -0.63 -5.84 -16.38
CA ASP A 24 0.31 -4.70 -16.35
C ASP A 24 1.75 -5.10 -15.95
N ILE A 25 1.98 -6.37 -15.61
CA ILE A 25 3.22 -6.84 -14.98
C ILE A 25 4.21 -7.41 -16.01
N ALA A 26 3.72 -7.73 -17.21
CA ALA A 26 4.52 -8.29 -18.29
C ALA A 26 5.26 -7.17 -19.06
N GLY A 27 6.28 -6.57 -18.42
CA GLY A 27 7.23 -5.68 -19.11
C GLY A 27 7.55 -4.35 -18.44
N GLN A 28 7.01 -4.08 -17.24
CA GLN A 28 7.22 -2.80 -16.56
C GLN A 28 8.35 -2.84 -15.55
N THR A 29 9.04 -1.71 -15.41
CA THR A 29 10.09 -1.49 -14.42
C THR A 29 9.59 -1.85 -13.01
N PRO A 30 10.46 -2.32 -12.10
CA PRO A 30 10.06 -2.66 -10.72
C PRO A 30 9.27 -1.55 -10.01
N ALA A 31 9.55 -0.30 -10.38
CA ALA A 31 8.84 0.91 -9.99
C ALA A 31 7.32 0.86 -10.18
N VAL A 32 6.82 0.38 -11.32
CA VAL A 32 5.38 0.40 -11.63
C VAL A 32 4.63 -0.65 -10.81
N ILE A 33 5.26 -1.81 -10.59
CA ILE A 33 4.72 -2.88 -9.75
C ILE A 33 4.53 -2.37 -8.32
N ILE A 34 5.53 -1.67 -7.79
CA ILE A 34 5.50 -1.10 -6.45
C ILE A 34 4.38 -0.05 -6.35
N ASN A 35 4.28 0.89 -7.30
CA ASN A 35 3.24 1.93 -7.28
C ASN A 35 1.80 1.37 -7.28
N LYS A 36 1.54 0.27 -8.00
CA LYS A 36 0.23 -0.39 -7.96
C LYS A 36 -0.04 -1.15 -6.66
N LEU A 37 0.98 -1.71 -6.03
CA LEU A 37 0.84 -2.55 -4.84
C LEU A 37 0.77 -1.75 -3.53
N VAL A 38 1.50 -0.64 -3.45
CA VAL A 38 1.55 0.28 -2.30
C VAL A 38 0.17 0.65 -1.74
N PRO A 39 -0.82 1.12 -2.52
CA PRO A 39 -2.13 1.50 -1.97
C PRO A 39 -2.87 0.32 -1.33
N TYR A 40 -2.77 -0.90 -1.90
CA TYR A 40 -3.36 -2.10 -1.29
C TYR A 40 -2.70 -2.44 0.05
N VAL A 41 -1.37 -2.34 0.13
CA VAL A 41 -0.62 -2.58 1.37
C VAL A 41 -1.03 -1.57 2.44
N PHE A 42 -1.21 -0.29 2.10
CA PHE A 42 -1.66 0.73 3.05
C PHE A 42 -3.06 0.44 3.60
N VAL A 43 -4.00 0.00 2.76
CA VAL A 43 -5.36 -0.36 3.19
C VAL A 43 -5.33 -1.57 4.13
N ILE A 44 -4.60 -2.63 3.77
CA ILE A 44 -4.48 -3.84 4.59
C ILE A 44 -3.77 -3.53 5.91
N ALA A 45 -2.69 -2.74 5.87
CA ALA A 45 -1.95 -2.33 7.06
C ALA A 45 -2.81 -1.49 8.00
N GLY A 46 -3.60 -0.55 7.48
CA GLY A 46 -4.55 0.23 8.27
C GLY A 46 -5.62 -0.63 8.94
N LEU A 47 -6.14 -1.63 8.23
CA LEU A 47 -7.11 -2.57 8.77
C LEU A 47 -6.51 -3.44 9.89
N ILE A 48 -5.28 -3.94 9.69
CA ILE A 48 -4.55 -4.70 10.71
C ILE A 48 -4.26 -3.82 11.93
N LEU A 49 -3.80 -2.58 11.74
CA LEU A 49 -3.55 -1.63 12.82
C LEU A 49 -4.82 -1.41 13.65
N LEU A 50 -5.96 -1.19 13.00
CA LEU A 50 -7.24 -1.03 13.67
C LEU A 50 -7.57 -2.26 14.53
N GLY A 51 -7.38 -3.47 14.00
CA GLY A 51 -7.59 -4.72 14.75
C GLY A 51 -6.65 -4.87 15.95
N LEU A 52 -5.38 -4.47 15.83
CA LEU A 52 -4.42 -4.49 16.94
C LEU A 52 -4.77 -3.46 18.02
N ILE A 53 -5.21 -2.26 17.64
CA ILE A 53 -5.62 -1.24 18.61
C ILE A 53 -6.89 -1.67 19.35
N ILE A 54 -7.88 -2.22 18.64
CA ILE A 54 -9.11 -2.73 19.28
C ILE A 54 -8.77 -3.87 20.24
N SER A 55 -8.05 -4.90 19.78
CA SER A 55 -7.72 -6.06 20.62
C SER A 55 -6.78 -5.72 21.78
N GLY A 56 -5.76 -4.90 21.55
CA GLY A 56 -4.85 -4.44 22.59
C GLY A 56 -5.53 -3.48 23.58
N GLY A 57 -6.42 -2.62 23.10
CA GLY A 57 -7.20 -1.71 23.93
C GLY A 57 -8.20 -2.45 24.83
N PHE A 58 -8.88 -3.48 24.30
CA PHE A 58 -9.70 -4.37 25.11
C PHE A 58 -8.87 -5.10 26.15
N GLU A 59 -7.70 -5.64 25.78
CA GLU A 59 -6.83 -6.33 26.74
C GLU A 59 -6.33 -5.40 27.85
N LEU A 60 -6.06 -4.12 27.54
CA LEU A 60 -5.79 -3.09 28.55
C LEU A 60 -6.99 -2.83 29.46
N MET A 61 -8.18 -2.69 28.89
CA MET A 61 -9.39 -2.39 29.65
C MET A 61 -9.82 -3.56 30.54
N THR A 62 -9.65 -4.81 30.08
CA THR A 62 -10.00 -6.03 30.83
C THR A 62 -8.92 -6.46 31.81
N SER A 63 -7.75 -5.82 31.81
CA SER A 63 -6.61 -6.23 32.66
C SER A 63 -6.88 -6.12 34.16
N ALA A 64 -7.92 -5.38 34.60
CA ALA A 64 -8.39 -5.31 36.00
C ALA A 64 -7.27 -5.07 37.05
N GLY A 65 -6.15 -4.45 36.66
CA GLY A 65 -4.99 -4.21 37.54
C GLY A 65 -3.89 -5.28 37.52
N ASN A 66 -4.01 -6.36 36.72
CA ASN A 66 -2.91 -7.30 36.51
C ASN A 66 -1.82 -6.65 35.63
N PRO A 67 -0.60 -6.45 36.15
CA PRO A 67 0.49 -5.81 35.41
C PRO A 67 0.91 -6.60 34.16
N GLU A 68 0.72 -7.92 34.14
CA GLU A 68 1.17 -8.77 33.05
C GLU A 68 0.31 -8.61 31.79
N THR A 69 -1.02 -8.63 31.94
CA THR A 69 -1.96 -8.38 30.84
C THR A 69 -1.92 -6.92 30.38
N MET A 70 -1.67 -5.99 31.30
CA MET A 70 -1.50 -4.57 30.96
C MET A 70 -0.27 -4.36 30.09
N LYS A 71 0.86 -4.98 30.44
CA LYS A 71 2.08 -4.92 29.63
C LYS A 71 1.91 -5.60 28.27
N LYS A 72 1.11 -6.67 28.20
CA LYS A 72 0.75 -7.35 26.95
C LYS A 72 -0.08 -6.47 26.01
N GLY A 73 -1.13 -5.83 26.52
CA GLY A 73 -1.96 -4.91 25.75
C GLY A 73 -1.18 -3.70 25.24
N GLN A 74 -0.33 -3.12 26.09
CA GLN A 74 0.57 -2.03 25.70
C GLN A 74 1.56 -2.49 24.61
N GLY A 75 2.13 -3.68 24.76
CA GLY A 75 3.04 -4.27 23.77
C GLY A 75 2.38 -4.48 22.40
N LYS A 76 1.12 -4.92 22.37
CA LYS A 76 0.34 -5.08 21.12
C LYS A 76 0.06 -3.74 20.44
N ILE A 77 -0.34 -2.73 21.21
CA ILE A 77 -0.57 -1.39 20.65
C ILE A 77 0.74 -0.79 20.14
N ALA A 78 1.82 -0.90 20.92
CA ALA A 78 3.14 -0.40 20.54
C ALA A 78 3.66 -1.07 19.27
N SER A 79 3.54 -2.39 19.15
CA SER A 79 3.98 -3.10 17.93
C SER A 79 3.15 -2.72 16.71
N GLY A 80 1.83 -2.53 16.87
CA GLY A 80 0.96 -2.02 15.82
C GLY A 80 1.36 -0.62 15.34
N ILE A 81 1.55 0.32 16.27
CA ILE A 81 1.96 1.69 15.96
C ILE A 81 3.34 1.71 15.29
N VAL A 82 4.30 0.93 15.79
CA VAL A 82 5.65 0.85 15.21
C VAL A 82 5.60 0.28 13.78
N GLY A 83 4.82 -0.78 13.55
CA GLY A 83 4.64 -1.36 12.21
C GLY A 83 4.02 -0.36 11.23
N PHE A 84 2.99 0.37 11.66
CA PHE A 84 2.38 1.42 10.84
C PHE A 84 3.35 2.56 10.53
N LEU A 85 4.11 3.00 11.54
CA LEU A 85 5.10 4.06 11.39
C LEU A 85 6.20 3.67 10.39
N ILE A 86 6.65 2.42 10.39
CA ILE A 86 7.64 1.92 9.41
C ILE A 86 7.09 2.01 7.99
N ILE A 87 5.83 1.59 7.75
CA ILE A 87 5.21 1.66 6.42
C ILE A 87 5.07 3.13 5.98
N PHE A 88 4.68 4.01 6.89
CA PHE A 88 4.58 5.44 6.64
C PHE A 88 5.94 6.04 6.25
N LEU A 89 7.00 5.73 7.01
CA LEU A 89 8.37 6.18 6.72
C LEU A 89 8.93 5.58 5.42
N ALA A 90 8.60 4.32 5.12
CA ALA A 90 9.05 3.66 3.90
C ALA A 90 8.60 4.40 2.64
N TYR A 91 7.38 4.96 2.63
CA TYR A 91 6.91 5.79 1.51
C TYR A 91 7.77 7.04 1.31
N TRP A 92 8.11 7.72 2.39
CA TRP A 92 8.94 8.94 2.33
C TRP A 92 10.37 8.62 1.89
N ILE A 93 10.93 7.50 2.35
CA ILE A 93 12.25 7.02 1.93
C ILE A 93 12.21 6.64 0.44
N ALA A 94 11.18 5.92 -0.01
CA ALA A 94 11.01 5.56 -1.42
C ALA A 94 10.92 6.80 -2.32
N GLN A 95 10.17 7.82 -1.89
CA GLN A 95 10.08 9.11 -2.58
C GLN A 95 11.42 9.83 -2.63
N ALA A 96 12.14 9.89 -1.51
CA ALA A 96 13.47 10.50 -1.44
C ALA A 96 14.46 9.80 -2.38
N LEU A 97 14.44 8.46 -2.42
CA LEU A 97 15.27 7.68 -3.34
C LEU A 97 14.89 7.91 -4.80
N GLY A 98 13.59 8.00 -5.13
CA GLY A 98 13.14 8.33 -6.49
C GLY A 98 13.67 9.67 -6.98
N ILE A 99 13.63 10.68 -6.11
CA ILE A 99 14.18 12.02 -6.39
C ILE A 99 15.71 11.94 -6.58
N MET A 100 16.43 11.23 -5.71
CA MET A 100 17.89 11.11 -5.78
C MET A 100 18.38 10.33 -7.01
N LEU A 101 17.62 9.34 -7.45
CA LEU A 101 17.95 8.49 -8.60
C LEU A 101 17.58 9.13 -9.94
N GLY A 102 16.97 10.32 -9.95
CA GLY A 102 16.57 11.04 -11.16
C GLY A 102 15.42 10.39 -11.95
N PHE A 103 14.85 9.29 -11.43
CA PHE A 103 13.67 8.64 -11.97
C PHE A 103 12.44 9.21 -11.28
N ASN A 104 11.71 10.08 -11.97
CA ASN A 104 10.39 10.54 -11.52
C ASN A 104 9.41 9.36 -11.56
N LEU A 105 9.29 8.63 -10.45
CA LEU A 105 8.31 7.57 -10.22
C LEU A 105 6.85 8.07 -10.27
N LEU A 106 6.66 9.38 -10.49
CA LEU A 106 5.40 10.12 -10.42
C LEU A 106 5.05 10.87 -11.71
N SER A 107 5.83 10.78 -12.79
CA SER A 107 5.39 11.29 -14.09
C SER A 107 4.69 10.17 -14.85
N GLY A 108 3.37 10.31 -15.00
CA GLY A 108 2.59 9.52 -15.94
C GLY A 108 3.04 9.70 -17.39
#